data_AF-A0A015JRM7-F1
#
_entry.id   AF-A0A015JRM7-F1
#
_cell.length_a   1.000
_cell.length_b   1.000
_cell.length_c   1.000
_cell.angle_alpha   90.00
_cell.angle_beta   90.00
_cell.angle_gamma   90.00
#
_symmetry.space_group_name_H-M   'P 1'
#
loop_
_entity.id
_entity.type
_entity.pdbx_description
1 polymer ?
#
loop_
_entity_poly.entity_id
_entity_poly.type
_entity_poly.pdbx_seq_one_letter_code
_entity_poly.pdbx_strand_id
1 'polypeptide(L)'
;MQTSQRITMATANQQHLIQQHAGPSAATQGPMIIRKRNPEPMLNSGMQQAKKKRALDRNIPEKLDTLVPESLLYTELQNFEKRLDATIMRKRLEVQETINKPMKIKRTLRVFISNTAVNQNPQRDSESNDIGFGDTNVPAWILKIEGRLLDPSNSSKTNKIPSRKFSTFFISIIVDLDRDPEMYPDGNTIEWNKTNNTEGVDGFEIKRKGDTNVKCKIFLNLDKQPPRYKLSEDLASLLGIKEETKTGVILALWQYIKHHNLQDNIEDKRFINNDARLESLFNCPRMAFPQIPELINMHLQPIDPITIDYTIRVDKEFHQSRYAYDIEVEVDDPNKLRLLSVFNNNASQREVQNLDDKIVQCVQSINNSKTKRDFLLNFAKSPVEFINKWVASQSRDLEVILGESHVNLEEQRRSEFYKQSWVNEAVFHYATAQTQRKMHELLGSSSNIRNDQRR
;
A
#
# COMPACT_ATOMS: atom_id res chain seq x y z
N MET A 1 54.96 -16.24 -13.17
CA MET A 1 53.58 -16.42 -13.69
C MET A 1 52.67 -15.64 -12.75
N GLN A 2 52.41 -14.34 -13.05
CA GLN A 2 51.13 -13.85 -13.60
C GLN A 2 49.94 -14.37 -12.76
N THR A 3 49.11 -13.56 -12.11
CA THR A 3 48.43 -12.37 -12.65
C THR A 3 47.85 -11.50 -11.51
N SER A 4 48.12 -10.19 -11.52
CA SER A 4 47.37 -9.17 -10.78
C SER A 4 46.15 -8.75 -11.59
N GLN A 5 44.96 -8.71 -10.98
CA GLN A 5 43.79 -8.05 -11.55
C GLN A 5 43.52 -6.73 -10.81
N ARG A 6 43.80 -5.61 -11.48
CA ARG A 6 43.25 -4.29 -11.20
C ARG A 6 42.00 -4.12 -12.06
N ILE A 7 40.89 -3.72 -11.46
CA ILE A 7 39.71 -3.24 -12.18
C ILE A 7 39.56 -1.76 -11.86
N THR A 8 39.69 -0.94 -12.90
CA THR A 8 39.54 0.52 -12.90
C THR A 8 38.15 0.87 -13.42
N MET A 9 37.46 1.77 -12.71
CA MET A 9 36.20 2.39 -13.17
C MET A 9 36.47 3.41 -14.27
N ALA A 10 35.61 3.45 -15.29
CA ALA A 10 35.54 4.57 -16.23
C ALA A 10 34.06 4.90 -16.54
N THR A 11 33.68 6.10 -16.13
CA THR A 11 32.46 6.84 -16.43
C THR A 11 32.39 7.27 -17.90
N ALA A 12 31.25 7.06 -18.56
CA ALA A 12 30.98 7.57 -19.91
C ALA A 12 29.99 8.75 -19.85
N ASN A 13 30.51 9.94 -20.20
CA ASN A 13 29.76 11.14 -20.57
C ASN A 13 29.34 11.03 -22.04
N GLN A 14 28.11 11.40 -22.40
CA GLN A 14 27.74 11.64 -23.80
C GLN A 14 26.95 12.94 -23.92
N GLN A 15 27.52 13.87 -24.69
CA GLN A 15 26.99 15.20 -25.01
C GLN A 15 26.20 15.18 -26.34
N HIS A 16 25.24 16.11 -26.40
CA HIS A 16 24.41 16.53 -27.52
C HIS A 16 25.16 16.90 -28.80
N LEU A 17 24.51 16.71 -29.96
CA LEU A 17 24.68 17.57 -31.13
C LEU A 17 23.32 17.80 -31.84
N ILE A 18 23.13 19.06 -32.28
CA ILE A 18 21.96 19.66 -32.94
C ILE A 18 22.32 19.90 -34.41
N GLN A 19 21.41 19.68 -35.37
CA GLN A 19 21.31 20.55 -36.56
C GLN A 19 19.95 20.49 -37.30
N GLN A 20 19.62 21.62 -37.95
CA GLN A 20 18.31 22.09 -38.46
C GLN A 20 18.16 22.01 -40.01
N HIS A 21 16.97 22.45 -40.46
CA HIS A 21 16.54 22.98 -41.79
C HIS A 21 15.87 21.97 -42.76
N ALA A 22 14.83 22.29 -43.56
CA ALA A 22 13.96 23.45 -43.80
C ALA A 22 12.71 23.01 -44.61
N GLY A 23 11.63 23.83 -44.65
CA GLY A 23 10.42 23.62 -45.49
C GLY A 23 10.65 23.88 -47.00
N PRO A 24 9.63 23.87 -47.90
CA PRO A 24 8.42 24.71 -47.79
C PRO A 24 7.09 24.09 -48.30
N SER A 25 6.02 24.89 -48.22
CA SER A 25 4.61 24.62 -48.60
C SER A 25 4.28 25.21 -49.98
N ALA A 26 3.42 24.55 -50.77
CA ALA A 26 2.59 25.20 -51.81
C ALA A 26 1.40 24.30 -52.22
N ALA A 27 0.25 24.92 -52.40
CA ALA A 27 -1.05 24.32 -52.70
C ALA A 27 -1.36 24.30 -54.22
N THR A 28 -2.14 23.31 -54.66
CA THR A 28 -2.92 23.39 -55.91
C THR A 28 -4.15 22.48 -55.88
N GLN A 29 -5.27 23.01 -56.37
CA GLN A 29 -6.61 22.42 -56.41
C GLN A 29 -6.79 21.50 -57.65
N GLY A 30 -7.59 20.44 -57.54
CA GLY A 30 -8.07 19.59 -58.66
C GLY A 30 -8.78 18.30 -58.20
N PRO A 31 -9.74 17.72 -58.96
CA PRO A 31 -11.07 17.37 -58.44
C PRO A 31 -11.31 15.92 -57.96
N MET A 32 -12.43 15.77 -57.24
CA MET A 32 -13.03 14.56 -56.67
C MET A 32 -13.18 13.38 -57.64
N ILE A 33 -12.77 12.19 -57.19
CA ILE A 33 -13.32 10.89 -57.61
C ILE A 33 -13.69 10.10 -56.36
N ILE A 34 -14.99 9.89 -56.16
CA ILE A 34 -15.58 9.14 -55.05
C ILE A 34 -15.33 7.63 -55.29
N ARG A 35 -14.49 7.01 -54.46
CA ARG A 35 -14.33 5.54 -54.40
C ARG A 35 -14.87 5.04 -53.05
N LYS A 36 -15.91 4.19 -53.13
CA LYS A 36 -16.60 3.50 -52.02
C LYS A 36 -15.59 2.90 -51.01
N ARG A 37 -15.71 3.26 -49.73
CA ARG A 37 -15.05 2.58 -48.61
C ARG A 37 -15.81 1.31 -48.24
N ASN A 38 -15.11 0.18 -48.29
CA ASN A 38 -15.37 -0.97 -47.41
C ASN A 38 -14.97 -0.58 -45.97
N PRO A 39 -15.71 -1.01 -44.93
CA PRO A 39 -15.23 -0.89 -43.56
C PRO A 39 -14.29 -2.07 -43.24
N GLU A 40 -13.03 -1.77 -42.94
CA GLU A 40 -12.11 -2.73 -42.32
C GLU A 40 -12.40 -2.91 -40.83
N PRO A 41 -12.09 -4.10 -40.26
CA PRO A 41 -12.42 -4.46 -38.89
C PRO A 41 -11.45 -3.81 -37.91
N MET A 42 -11.98 -3.10 -36.91
CA MET A 42 -11.16 -2.61 -35.80
C MET A 42 -10.78 -3.77 -34.86
N LEU A 43 -9.47 -4.01 -34.80
CA LEU A 43 -8.79 -4.78 -33.76
C LEU A 43 -9.10 -4.19 -32.37
N ASN A 44 -9.99 -4.84 -31.63
CA ASN A 44 -10.18 -4.57 -30.21
C ASN A 44 -9.39 -5.60 -29.40
N SER A 45 -8.14 -5.25 -29.10
CA SER A 45 -7.23 -6.06 -28.29
C SER A 45 -7.64 -5.99 -26.81
N GLY A 46 -8.06 -7.14 -26.28
CA GLY A 46 -7.56 -7.65 -25.00
C GLY A 46 -7.85 -6.82 -23.75
N MET A 47 -9.10 -6.84 -23.28
CA MET A 47 -9.40 -6.86 -21.83
C MET A 47 -10.79 -7.46 -21.58
N GLN A 48 -11.01 -8.69 -22.07
CA GLN A 48 -11.97 -9.57 -21.41
C GLN A 48 -11.31 -10.04 -20.11
N GLN A 49 -11.38 -9.21 -19.07
CA GLN A 49 -11.44 -9.73 -17.73
C GLN A 49 -12.57 -10.75 -17.75
N ALA A 50 -12.24 -12.04 -17.67
CA ALA A 50 -13.21 -13.09 -17.45
C ALA A 50 -14.11 -12.60 -16.32
N LYS A 51 -15.35 -12.23 -16.66
CA LYS A 51 -16.34 -11.77 -15.69
C LYS A 51 -16.31 -12.81 -14.58
N LYS A 52 -15.88 -12.41 -13.38
CA LYS A 52 -15.96 -13.24 -12.16
C LYS A 52 -17.24 -14.04 -12.27
N LYS A 53 -17.12 -15.38 -12.35
CA LYS A 53 -18.26 -16.31 -12.46
C LYS A 53 -19.35 -15.77 -11.55
N ARG A 54 -20.50 -15.44 -12.12
CA ARG A 54 -21.61 -14.80 -11.39
C ARG A 54 -21.83 -15.59 -10.11
N ALA A 55 -21.80 -14.93 -8.96
CA ALA A 55 -22.06 -15.49 -7.63
C ALA A 55 -23.51 -16.02 -7.45
N LEU A 56 -24.20 -16.31 -8.55
CA LEU A 56 -25.59 -16.74 -8.63
C LEU A 56 -25.72 -18.23 -9.00
N ASP A 57 -24.63 -18.93 -9.32
CA ASP A 57 -24.67 -20.32 -9.82
C ASP A 57 -24.46 -21.39 -8.73
N ARG A 58 -24.62 -21.01 -7.45
CA ARG A 58 -24.58 -21.94 -6.30
C ARG A 58 -25.95 -22.20 -5.65
N ASN A 59 -26.97 -21.43 -6.03
CA ASN A 59 -28.28 -21.53 -5.40
C ASN A 59 -29.12 -22.62 -6.10
N ILE A 60 -29.63 -23.55 -5.31
CA ILE A 60 -30.60 -24.54 -5.79
C ILE A 60 -31.94 -23.82 -6.00
N PRO A 61 -32.69 -24.13 -7.07
CA PRO A 61 -34.01 -23.52 -7.29
C PRO A 61 -35.00 -23.84 -6.16
N GLU A 62 -35.66 -22.84 -5.58
CA GLU A 62 -36.58 -22.92 -4.43
C GLU A 62 -37.71 -23.97 -4.57
N LYS A 63 -38.13 -24.28 -5.81
CA LYS A 63 -39.13 -25.33 -6.08
C LYS A 63 -38.60 -26.76 -5.89
N LEU A 64 -37.31 -26.95 -5.61
CA LEU A 64 -36.72 -28.26 -5.29
C LEU A 64 -36.85 -28.61 -3.80
N ASP A 65 -37.07 -27.61 -2.94
CA ASP A 65 -37.08 -27.77 -1.48
C ASP A 65 -38.22 -28.67 -0.99
N THR A 66 -39.35 -28.67 -1.70
CA THR A 66 -40.49 -29.54 -1.41
C THR A 66 -40.30 -30.97 -1.92
N LEU A 67 -39.34 -31.21 -2.82
CA LEU A 67 -39.16 -32.48 -3.52
C LEU A 67 -38.02 -33.30 -2.94
N VAL A 68 -36.99 -32.65 -2.39
CA VAL A 68 -35.81 -33.29 -1.80
C VAL A 68 -35.54 -32.62 -0.45
N PRO A 69 -35.88 -33.25 0.69
CA PRO A 69 -35.73 -32.63 2.01
C PRO A 69 -34.28 -32.28 2.37
N GLU A 70 -33.29 -32.98 1.80
CA GLU A 70 -31.86 -32.73 2.00
C GLU A 70 -31.38 -31.41 1.36
N SER A 71 -32.15 -30.82 0.45
CA SER A 71 -31.83 -29.51 -0.14
C SER A 71 -31.87 -28.37 0.90
N LEU A 72 -32.68 -28.51 1.95
CA LEU A 72 -32.71 -27.56 3.07
C LEU A 72 -31.38 -27.53 3.83
N LEU A 73 -30.77 -28.70 4.04
CA LEU A 73 -29.45 -28.81 4.69
C LEU A 73 -28.36 -28.13 3.87
N TYR A 74 -28.41 -28.24 2.53
CA TYR A 74 -27.49 -27.52 1.66
C TYR A 74 -27.64 -26.00 1.79
N THR A 75 -28.88 -25.50 1.84
CA THR A 75 -29.16 -24.07 2.05
C THR A 75 -28.68 -23.59 3.43
N GLU A 76 -28.85 -24.39 4.48
CA GLU A 76 -28.29 -24.11 5.81
C GLU A 76 -26.76 -24.07 5.81
N LEU A 77 -26.11 -25.04 5.17
CA LEU A 77 -24.65 -25.07 5.01
C LEU A 77 -24.12 -23.86 4.25
N GLN A 78 -24.81 -23.43 3.18
CA GLN A 78 -24.45 -22.24 2.42
C GLN A 78 -24.59 -20.96 3.27
N ASN A 79 -25.62 -20.89 4.13
CA ASN A 79 -25.79 -19.77 5.04
C ASN A 79 -24.74 -19.76 6.16
N PHE A 80 -24.36 -20.94 6.66
CA PHE A 80 -23.27 -21.09 7.61
C PHE A 80 -21.93 -20.68 6.99
N GLU A 81 -21.63 -21.13 5.77
CA GLU A 81 -20.45 -20.73 4.99
C GLU A 81 -20.38 -19.21 4.85
N LYS A 82 -21.46 -18.55 4.42
CA LYS A 82 -21.51 -17.08 4.32
C LYS A 82 -21.17 -16.37 5.64
N ARG A 83 -21.66 -16.88 6.78
CA ARG A 83 -21.36 -16.32 8.11
C ARG A 83 -19.90 -16.56 8.51
N LEU A 84 -19.38 -17.76 8.22
CA LEU A 84 -18.00 -18.14 8.46
C LEU A 84 -17.06 -17.25 7.64
N ASP A 85 -17.30 -17.09 6.34
CA ASP A 85 -16.53 -16.23 5.45
C ASP A 85 -16.55 -14.77 5.87
N ALA A 86 -17.72 -14.24 6.27
CA ALA A 86 -17.83 -12.89 6.80
C ALA A 86 -16.98 -12.72 8.08
N THR A 87 -16.99 -13.72 8.96
CA THR A 87 -16.21 -13.71 10.21
C THR A 87 -14.71 -13.81 9.93
N ILE A 88 -14.29 -14.70 9.01
CA ILE A 88 -12.90 -14.87 8.59
C ILE A 88 -12.39 -13.59 7.95
N MET A 89 -13.16 -13.00 7.02
CA MET A 89 -12.77 -11.76 6.35
C MET A 89 -12.65 -10.60 7.34
N ARG A 90 -13.60 -10.47 8.26
CA ARG A 90 -13.52 -9.49 9.35
C ARG A 90 -12.27 -9.70 10.21
N LYS A 91 -12.01 -10.94 10.66
CA LYS A 91 -10.81 -11.25 11.46
C LYS A 91 -9.51 -11.04 10.70
N ARG A 92 -9.49 -11.32 9.41
CA ARG A 92 -8.35 -11.04 8.53
C ARG A 92 -8.07 -9.54 8.46
N LEU A 93 -9.09 -8.70 8.34
CA LEU A 93 -8.95 -7.25 8.37
C LEU A 93 -8.48 -6.74 9.74
N GLU A 94 -9.03 -7.26 10.83
CA GLU A 94 -8.59 -6.93 12.20
C GLU A 94 -7.09 -7.29 12.41
N VAL A 95 -6.67 -8.46 11.94
CA VAL A 95 -5.26 -8.89 11.98
C VAL A 95 -4.39 -8.00 11.09
N GLN A 96 -4.82 -7.67 9.88
CA GLN A 96 -4.08 -6.78 8.97
C GLN A 96 -3.90 -5.39 9.59
N GLU A 97 -4.95 -4.83 10.21
CA GLU A 97 -4.87 -3.57 10.94
C GLU A 97 -3.87 -3.66 12.11
N THR A 98 -3.86 -4.78 12.83
CA THR A 98 -2.93 -5.02 13.94
C THR A 98 -1.48 -5.18 13.47
N ILE A 99 -1.25 -5.87 12.34
CA ILE A 99 0.10 -6.01 11.73
C ILE A 99 0.64 -4.64 11.28
N ASN A 100 -0.23 -3.78 10.76
CA ASN A 100 0.13 -2.44 10.32
C ASN A 100 0.46 -1.51 11.50
N LYS A 101 -0.08 -1.79 12.69
CA LYS A 101 0.32 -1.09 13.92
C LYS A 101 1.71 -1.57 14.36
N PRO A 102 2.67 -0.67 14.60
CA PRO A 102 3.99 -1.06 15.08
C PRO A 102 3.88 -1.63 16.49
N MET A 103 3.92 -2.96 16.62
CA MET A 103 3.99 -3.65 17.92
C MET A 103 5.45 -3.70 18.37
N LYS A 104 5.79 -2.87 19.35
CA LYS A 104 7.12 -2.80 19.92
C LYS A 104 7.11 -3.25 21.37
N ILE A 105 8.14 -3.99 21.75
CA ILE A 105 8.40 -4.42 23.13
C ILE A 105 9.63 -3.68 23.66
N LYS A 106 9.57 -3.28 24.93
CA LYS A 106 10.72 -2.70 25.61
C LYS A 106 11.71 -3.80 26.00
N ARG A 107 12.99 -3.57 25.76
CA ARG A 107 14.11 -4.44 26.16
C ARG A 107 15.23 -3.58 26.72
N THR A 108 16.10 -4.19 27.52
CA THR A 108 17.25 -3.51 28.10
C THR A 108 18.49 -3.77 27.24
N LEU A 109 19.05 -2.71 26.68
CA LEU A 109 20.35 -2.70 26.03
C LEU A 109 21.40 -2.31 27.06
N ARG A 110 22.36 -3.20 27.32
CA ARG A 110 23.46 -2.92 28.24
C ARG A 110 24.68 -2.42 27.46
N VAL A 111 25.19 -1.26 27.85
CA VAL A 111 26.36 -0.61 27.24
C VAL A 111 27.57 -0.73 28.16
N PHE A 112 28.70 -1.13 27.57
CA PHE A 112 29.99 -1.27 28.21
C PHE A 112 30.97 -0.27 27.59
N ILE A 113 31.73 0.40 28.45
CA ILE A 113 32.77 1.34 28.05
C ILE A 113 34.09 0.85 28.63
N SER A 114 35.09 0.72 27.79
CA SER A 114 36.45 0.35 28.17
C SER A 114 37.46 1.18 27.40
N ASN A 115 38.65 1.36 27.95
CA ASN A 115 39.77 1.92 27.25
C ASN A 115 41.02 1.03 27.39
N THR A 116 41.81 0.99 26.33
CA THR A 116 43.10 0.29 26.28
C THR A 116 44.18 1.31 25.97
N ALA A 117 45.22 1.39 26.80
CA ALA A 117 46.37 2.26 26.57
C ALA A 117 47.48 1.47 25.85
N VAL A 118 48.08 2.09 24.83
CA VAL A 118 49.07 1.46 23.95
C VAL A 118 50.32 2.35 23.91
N ASN A 119 51.49 1.74 24.01
CA ASN A 119 52.81 2.40 23.89
C ASN A 119 52.99 3.59 24.86
N GLN A 120 52.43 3.49 26.07
CA GLN A 120 52.56 4.52 27.12
C GLN A 120 53.91 4.47 27.85
N ASN A 121 54.63 3.34 27.77
CA ASN A 121 55.82 3.11 28.58
C ASN A 121 57.03 2.70 27.70
N PRO A 122 57.80 3.66 27.18
CA PRO A 122 58.90 3.40 26.24
C PRO A 122 60.05 2.54 26.80
N GLN A 123 60.09 2.32 28.12
CA GLN A 123 61.12 1.54 28.81
C GLN A 123 60.90 0.02 28.78
N ARG A 124 59.68 -0.46 28.47
CA ARG A 124 59.41 -1.91 28.35
C ARG A 124 59.72 -2.48 26.96
N ASP A 125 59.79 -1.64 25.93
CA ASP A 125 60.03 -2.07 24.54
C ASP A 125 61.53 -2.10 24.14
N SER A 126 62.44 -1.88 25.09
CA SER A 126 63.89 -1.82 24.82
C SER A 126 64.57 -3.19 24.63
N GLU A 127 63.84 -4.31 24.65
CA GLU A 127 64.42 -5.65 24.37
C GLU A 127 64.35 -6.08 22.90
N SER A 128 63.63 -5.34 22.04
CA SER A 128 63.66 -5.55 20.58
C SER A 128 64.47 -4.44 19.90
N ASN A 129 65.71 -4.77 19.53
CA ASN A 129 66.61 -3.94 18.71
C ASN A 129 66.07 -3.74 17.28
N ASP A 130 65.02 -2.93 17.13
CA ASP A 130 64.68 -2.34 15.84
C ASP A 130 64.49 -0.83 16.03
N ILE A 131 65.56 -0.07 15.78
CA ILE A 131 65.56 1.39 15.76
C ILE A 131 64.94 1.81 14.42
N GLY A 132 63.65 1.54 14.26
CA GLY A 132 62.82 2.07 13.19
C GLY A 132 62.30 3.44 13.60
N PHE A 133 62.80 4.51 12.97
CA PHE A 133 62.20 5.85 13.01
C PHE A 133 60.86 5.86 12.23
N GLY A 134 59.90 5.08 12.70
CA GLY A 134 58.53 5.03 12.20
C GLY A 134 57.56 5.49 13.29
N ASP A 135 56.42 6.03 12.85
CA ASP A 135 55.27 6.54 13.64
C ASP A 135 54.62 5.52 14.62
N THR A 136 55.29 4.40 14.90
CA THR A 136 54.80 3.25 15.67
C THR A 136 55.00 3.37 17.18
N ASN A 137 55.91 4.22 17.67
CA ASN A 137 56.17 4.39 19.11
C ASN A 137 55.41 5.59 19.75
N VAL A 138 54.37 6.10 19.09
CA VAL A 138 53.61 7.24 19.63
C VAL A 138 52.59 6.74 20.66
N PRO A 139 52.56 7.28 21.89
CA PRO A 139 51.61 6.87 22.92
C PRO A 139 50.18 7.13 22.43
N ALA A 140 49.34 6.11 22.55
CA ALA A 140 47.97 6.15 22.08
C ALA A 140 47.05 5.44 23.07
N TRP A 141 45.76 5.68 22.90
CA TRP A 141 44.71 4.99 23.63
C TRP A 141 43.57 4.66 22.67
N ILE A 142 42.86 3.59 22.99
CA ILE A 142 41.70 3.09 22.25
C ILE A 142 40.52 3.12 23.21
N LEU A 143 39.52 3.95 22.93
CA LEU A 143 38.23 3.92 23.62
C LEU A 143 37.30 2.98 22.87
N LYS A 144 36.67 2.07 23.60
CA LYS A 144 35.76 1.07 23.08
C LYS A 144 34.39 1.18 23.74
N ILE A 145 33.36 1.32 22.92
CA ILE A 145 31.96 1.41 23.34
C ILE A 145 31.23 0.22 22.72
N GLU A 146 30.85 -0.76 23.54
CA GLU A 146 30.11 -1.95 23.08
C GLU A 146 28.72 -1.96 23.70
N GLY A 147 27.74 -2.56 23.01
CA GLY A 147 26.46 -2.82 23.63
C GLY A 147 25.86 -4.16 23.26
N ARG A 148 25.15 -4.74 24.22
CA ARG A 148 24.51 -6.04 24.07
C ARG A 148 23.09 -5.99 24.59
N LEU A 149 22.16 -6.49 23.78
CA LEU A 149 20.77 -6.65 24.21
C LEU A 149 20.69 -7.77 25.26
N LEU A 150 20.07 -7.48 26.40
CA LEU A 150 19.83 -8.48 27.42
C LEU A 150 18.63 -9.35 27.02
N ASP A 151 18.83 -10.67 27.10
CA ASP A 151 17.75 -11.63 26.94
C ASP A 151 16.84 -11.60 28.18
N PRO A 152 15.52 -11.77 28.00
CA PRO A 152 14.62 -11.86 29.13
C PRO A 152 14.91 -13.18 29.85
N SER A 153 14.81 -13.17 31.18
CA SER A 153 15.17 -14.28 32.07
C SER A 153 14.53 -15.64 31.75
N ASN A 154 13.52 -15.69 30.87
CA ASN A 154 12.78 -16.89 30.48
C ASN A 154 12.97 -17.37 29.03
N SER A 155 13.91 -16.83 28.23
CA SER A 155 14.12 -17.35 26.87
C SER A 155 15.05 -18.57 26.87
N SER A 156 14.47 -19.75 26.60
CA SER A 156 15.22 -20.97 26.28
C SER A 156 16.22 -20.72 25.15
N LYS A 157 17.44 -21.25 25.29
CA LYS A 157 18.59 -21.08 24.37
C LYS A 157 18.37 -21.58 22.94
N THR A 158 17.19 -22.14 22.63
CA THR A 158 16.89 -22.87 21.40
C THR A 158 16.34 -22.01 20.26
N ASN A 159 15.92 -20.77 20.51
CA ASN A 159 15.50 -19.83 19.47
C ASN A 159 16.22 -18.48 19.63
N LYS A 160 17.52 -18.47 19.32
CA LYS A 160 18.27 -17.22 19.16
C LYS A 160 17.77 -16.50 17.91
N ILE A 161 16.77 -15.65 18.09
CA ILE A 161 16.47 -14.59 17.12
C ILE A 161 17.79 -13.83 16.91
N PRO A 162 18.20 -13.51 15.67
CA PRO A 162 19.41 -12.74 15.44
C PRO A 162 19.30 -11.43 16.23
N SER A 163 20.18 -11.26 17.22
CA SER A 163 20.21 -10.05 18.04
C SER A 163 20.51 -8.87 17.13
N ARG A 164 19.66 -7.85 17.15
CA ARG A 164 19.95 -6.58 16.47
C ARG A 164 21.27 -6.02 16.99
N LYS A 165 22.05 -5.48 16.06
CA LYS A 165 23.38 -4.92 16.33
C LYS A 165 23.28 -3.64 17.13
N PHE A 166 24.26 -3.37 18.00
CA PHE A 166 24.31 -2.18 18.86
C PHE A 166 24.03 -0.87 18.09
N SER A 167 24.71 -0.67 16.95
CA SER A 167 24.58 0.55 16.16
C SER A 167 23.18 0.79 15.58
N THR A 168 22.33 -0.25 15.50
CA THR A 168 20.98 -0.10 14.95
C THR A 168 20.04 0.70 15.85
N PHE A 169 20.35 0.79 17.15
CA PHE A 169 19.53 1.47 18.15
C PHE A 169 19.81 2.97 18.30
N PHE A 170 20.83 3.50 17.61
CA PHE A 170 21.24 4.91 17.73
C PHE A 170 21.19 5.62 16.39
N ILE A 171 20.76 6.88 16.41
CA ILE A 171 20.82 7.80 15.25
C ILE A 171 22.23 8.39 15.17
N SER A 172 22.78 8.79 16.31
CA SER A 172 24.13 9.30 16.39
C SER A 172 24.78 9.05 17.74
N ILE A 173 26.11 8.97 17.72
CA ILE A 173 26.94 8.82 18.90
C ILE A 173 28.03 9.89 18.80
N ILE A 174 28.10 10.76 19.81
CA ILE A 174 29.10 11.83 19.86
C ILE A 174 29.97 11.60 21.08
N VAL A 175 31.28 11.60 20.90
CA VAL A 175 32.26 11.53 21.98
C VAL A 175 33.03 12.82 21.99
N ASP A 176 32.83 13.60 23.05
CA ASP A 176 33.52 14.88 23.26
C ASP A 176 34.66 14.69 24.28
N LEU A 177 35.87 15.05 23.87
CA LEU A 177 37.10 14.89 24.65
C LEU A 177 37.50 16.24 25.28
N ASP A 178 37.71 16.26 26.58
CA ASP A 178 38.22 17.42 27.29
C ASP A 178 39.76 17.48 27.17
N ARG A 179 40.23 18.04 26.05
CA ARG A 179 41.65 18.19 25.70
C ARG A 179 41.94 19.60 25.24
N ASP A 180 43.19 20.04 25.41
CA ASP A 180 43.63 21.30 24.85
C ASP A 180 43.72 21.23 23.31
N PRO A 181 42.91 22.02 22.56
CA PRO A 181 42.94 22.04 21.10
C PRO A 181 44.29 22.49 20.52
N GLU A 182 45.10 23.24 21.26
CA GLU A 182 46.43 23.70 20.80
C GLU A 182 47.45 22.56 20.77
N MET A 183 47.31 21.57 21.66
CA MET A 183 48.23 20.44 21.79
C MET A 183 47.86 19.27 20.87
N TYR A 184 46.59 19.16 20.47
CA TYR A 184 46.07 18.05 19.66
C TYR A 184 45.20 18.55 18.49
N PRO A 185 45.73 18.66 17.26
CA PRO A 185 45.00 19.16 16.09
C PRO A 185 43.95 18.18 15.53
N ASP A 186 43.88 16.97 16.08
CA ASP A 186 43.05 15.85 15.65
C ASP A 186 41.53 16.03 15.90
N GLY A 187 41.15 17.12 16.57
CA GLY A 187 39.78 17.45 16.95
C GLY A 187 39.31 16.69 18.19
N ASN A 188 38.65 17.42 19.09
CA ASN A 188 38.17 16.90 20.38
C ASN A 188 36.84 16.15 20.28
N THR A 189 36.06 16.39 19.24
CA THR A 189 34.74 15.81 19.07
C THR A 189 34.78 14.73 17.99
N ILE A 190 34.34 13.51 18.33
CA ILE A 190 34.14 12.42 17.38
C ILE A 190 32.64 12.19 17.23
N GLU A 191 32.12 12.32 16.01
CA GLU A 191 30.71 12.12 15.71
C GLU A 191 30.52 10.95 14.75
N TRP A 192 29.67 10.00 15.15
CA TRP A 192 29.16 8.96 14.27
C TRP A 192 27.67 9.19 14.03
N ASN A 193 27.28 9.26 12.76
CA ASN A 193 25.90 9.40 12.32
C ASN A 193 25.47 8.16 11.53
N LYS A 194 24.29 7.62 11.86
CA LYS A 194 23.70 6.51 11.15
C LYS A 194 23.27 6.97 9.75
N THR A 195 23.84 6.35 8.73
CA THR A 195 23.41 6.55 7.33
C THR A 195 22.68 5.31 6.82
N ASN A 196 21.82 5.48 5.82
CA ASN A 196 20.97 4.41 5.27
C ASN A 196 21.74 3.19 4.74
N ASN A 197 23.05 3.30 4.52
CA ASN A 197 23.90 2.23 3.97
C ASN A 197 24.93 1.67 4.98
N THR A 198 24.85 2.04 6.26
CA THR A 198 25.81 1.56 7.26
C THR A 198 25.43 0.16 7.74
N GLU A 199 26.34 -0.81 7.64
CA GLU A 199 26.14 -2.13 8.23
C GLU A 199 26.07 -2.04 9.76
N GLY A 200 25.29 -2.93 10.38
CA GLY A 200 25.13 -2.97 11.83
C GLY A 200 26.40 -3.45 12.53
N VAL A 201 26.92 -2.69 13.49
CA VAL A 201 28.12 -3.01 14.28
C VAL A 201 27.75 -3.12 15.76
N ASP A 202 28.40 -4.01 16.50
CA ASP A 202 28.15 -4.26 17.93
C ASP A 202 28.94 -3.33 18.89
N GLY A 203 29.91 -2.58 18.37
CA GLY A 203 30.66 -1.59 19.13
C GLY A 203 31.49 -0.66 18.25
N PHE A 204 31.94 0.44 18.86
CA PHE A 204 32.79 1.44 18.23
C PHE A 204 34.14 1.47 18.93
N GLU A 205 35.21 1.54 18.13
CA GLU A 205 36.58 1.69 18.60
C GLU A 205 37.16 3.00 18.07
N ILE A 206 37.62 3.86 18.99
CA ILE A 206 38.18 5.17 18.68
C ILE A 206 39.63 5.17 19.15
N LYS A 207 40.57 5.29 18.20
CA LYS A 207 42.00 5.37 18.49
C LYS A 207 42.49 6.81 18.32
N ARG A 208 43.16 7.36 19.33
CA ARG A 208 43.79 8.69 19.29
C ARG A 208 45.15 8.66 19.99
N LYS A 209 46.02 9.60 19.61
CA LYS A 209 47.33 9.81 20.25
C LYS A 209 47.13 10.52 21.61
N GLY A 210 48.02 10.30 22.57
CA GLY A 210 48.01 10.97 23.87
C GLY A 210 48.52 10.10 25.01
N ASP A 211 49.17 10.76 25.96
CA ASP A 211 49.87 10.21 27.12
C ASP A 211 49.31 10.69 28.47
N THR A 212 48.21 11.45 28.43
CA THR A 212 47.54 12.00 29.61
C THR A 212 46.14 11.42 29.80
N ASN A 213 45.69 11.41 31.06
CA ASN A 213 44.33 11.02 31.42
C ASN A 213 43.34 12.08 30.92
N VAL A 214 42.32 11.66 30.18
CA VAL A 214 41.37 12.58 29.53
C VAL A 214 39.94 12.27 29.94
N LYS A 215 39.21 13.30 30.36
CA LYS A 215 37.77 13.19 30.59
C LYS A 215 37.05 13.25 29.26
N CYS A 216 36.05 12.41 29.08
CA CYS A 216 35.21 12.44 27.90
C CYS A 216 33.73 12.32 28.26
N LYS A 217 32.89 12.94 27.44
CA LYS A 217 31.45 12.85 27.51
C LYS A 217 30.94 12.12 26.27
N ILE A 218 30.22 11.03 26.49
CA ILE A 218 29.64 10.23 25.42
C ILE A 218 28.14 10.55 25.37
N PHE A 219 27.69 11.11 24.27
CA PHE A 219 26.29 11.40 23.96
C PHE A 219 25.74 10.31 23.06
N LEU A 220 24.69 9.63 23.52
CA LEU A 220 24.02 8.57 22.77
C LEU A 220 22.61 9.03 22.37
N ASN A 221 22.38 9.25 21.08
CA ASN A 221 21.07 9.59 20.52
C ASN A 221 20.34 8.34 20.05
N LEU A 222 19.25 7.98 20.72
CA LEU A 222 18.47 6.78 20.40
C LEU A 222 17.63 6.92 19.13
N ASP A 223 17.60 5.87 18.31
CA ASP A 223 16.71 5.74 17.15
C ASP A 223 15.36 5.18 17.58
N LYS A 224 14.49 6.10 18.04
CA LYS A 224 13.08 5.79 18.32
C LYS A 224 12.30 5.87 17.00
N GLN A 225 11.63 4.77 16.62
CA GLN A 225 10.76 4.73 15.43
C GLN A 225 9.31 4.42 15.83
N PRO A 226 8.32 5.30 15.65
CA PRO A 226 8.41 6.65 15.07
C PRO A 226 9.27 7.61 15.92
N PRO A 227 9.83 8.67 15.31
CA PRO A 227 10.63 9.67 16.01
C PRO A 227 9.79 10.33 17.09
N ARG A 228 10.36 10.36 18.30
CA ARG A 228 9.79 11.07 19.44
C ARG A 228 10.54 12.38 19.64
N TYR A 229 9.82 13.38 20.12
CA TYR A 229 10.31 14.72 20.33
C TYR A 229 10.08 15.12 21.78
N LYS A 230 10.99 15.94 22.30
CA LYS A 230 10.81 16.65 23.56
C LYS A 230 9.93 17.87 23.30
N LEU A 231 8.89 18.05 24.11
CA LEU A 231 8.01 19.20 23.98
C LEU A 231 8.63 20.41 24.70
N SER A 232 8.43 21.62 24.16
CA SER A 232 8.75 22.87 24.89
C SER A 232 8.03 22.91 26.25
N GLU A 233 8.62 23.58 27.23
CA GLU A 233 8.09 23.61 28.62
C GLU A 233 6.63 24.08 28.68
N ASP A 234 6.25 25.05 27.83
CA ASP A 234 4.89 25.58 27.74
C ASP A 234 3.88 24.53 27.26
N LEU A 235 4.21 23.86 26.15
CA LEU A 235 3.36 22.80 25.57
C LEU A 235 3.32 21.55 26.47
N ALA A 236 4.44 21.24 27.13
CA ALA A 236 4.54 20.13 28.07
C ALA A 236 3.68 20.37 29.32
N SER A 237 3.66 21.61 29.84
CA SER A 237 2.83 22.00 30.97
C SER A 237 1.34 22.00 30.64
N LEU A 238 0.98 22.35 29.40
CA LEU A 238 -0.40 22.31 28.92
C LEU A 238 -0.94 20.89 28.76
N LEU A 239 -0.19 20.02 28.07
CA LEU A 239 -0.65 18.66 27.75
C LEU A 239 -0.34 17.64 28.85
N GLY A 240 0.56 17.97 29.79
CA GLY A 240 1.04 17.04 30.81
C GLY A 240 1.98 15.96 30.25
N ILE A 241 2.56 16.17 29.07
CA ILE A 241 3.40 15.21 28.35
C ILE A 241 4.77 15.83 28.09
N LYS A 242 5.84 15.13 28.45
CA LYS A 242 7.23 15.60 28.26
C LYS A 242 7.86 15.13 26.95
N GLU A 243 7.55 13.90 26.54
CA GLU A 243 8.07 13.28 25.31
C GLU A 243 6.95 12.57 24.56
N GLU A 244 6.77 12.88 23.27
CA GLU A 244 5.91 12.07 22.41
C GLU A 244 6.27 12.17 20.91
N THR A 245 5.70 11.28 20.10
CA THR A 245 5.61 11.38 18.64
C THR A 245 4.79 12.59 18.22
N LYS A 246 5.13 13.18 17.07
CA LYS A 246 4.38 14.31 16.49
C LYS A 246 2.88 14.03 16.39
N THR A 247 2.50 12.83 15.98
CA THR A 247 1.11 12.38 15.89
C THR A 247 0.43 12.31 17.26
N GLY A 248 1.12 11.78 18.28
CA GLY A 248 0.59 11.73 19.64
C GLY A 248 0.42 13.11 20.27
N VAL A 249 1.34 14.04 20.02
CA VAL A 249 1.19 15.45 20.45
C VAL A 249 -0.05 16.08 19.82
N ILE A 250 -0.28 15.88 18.51
CA ILE A 250 -1.48 16.37 17.81
C ILE A 250 -2.74 15.76 18.42
N LEU A 251 -2.74 14.45 18.72
CA LEU A 251 -3.88 13.77 19.33
C LEU A 251 -4.16 14.26 20.75
N ALA A 252 -3.12 14.48 21.56
CA ALA A 252 -3.24 15.02 22.90
C ALA A 252 -3.79 16.46 22.88
N LEU A 253 -3.28 17.29 21.97
CA LEU A 253 -3.81 18.64 21.75
C LEU A 253 -5.27 18.60 21.29
N TRP A 254 -5.62 17.66 20.40
CA TRP A 254 -7.01 17.48 19.97
C TRP A 254 -7.93 17.04 21.11
N GLN A 255 -7.46 16.18 22.01
CA GLN A 255 -8.18 15.80 23.21
C GLN A 255 -8.39 17.01 24.14
N TYR A 256 -7.37 17.86 24.29
CA TYR A 256 -7.49 19.11 25.05
C TYR A 256 -8.55 20.04 24.44
N ILE A 257 -8.48 20.30 23.12
CA ILE A 257 -9.45 21.13 22.38
C ILE A 257 -10.88 20.61 22.56
N LYS A 258 -11.07 19.29 22.46
CA LYS A 258 -12.38 18.66 22.67
C LYS A 258 -12.85 18.77 24.11
N HIS A 259 -11.98 18.56 25.08
CA HIS A 259 -12.33 18.63 26.50
C HIS A 259 -12.79 20.05 26.89
N HIS A 260 -12.13 21.07 26.35
CA HIS A 260 -12.46 22.48 26.58
C HIS A 260 -13.51 23.05 25.61
N ASN A 261 -14.09 22.23 24.71
CA ASN A 261 -15.07 22.64 23.69
C ASN A 261 -14.63 23.87 22.88
N LEU A 262 -13.35 23.95 22.52
CA LEU A 262 -12.76 25.09 21.83
C LEU A 262 -13.00 25.12 20.32
N GLN A 263 -13.66 24.09 19.80
CA GLN A 263 -14.07 24.03 18.39
C GLN A 263 -15.26 24.97 18.16
N ASP A 264 -15.15 25.81 17.14
CA ASP A 264 -16.22 26.72 16.76
C ASP A 264 -17.40 25.92 16.17
N ASN A 265 -18.46 25.77 16.98
CA ASN A 265 -19.67 25.06 16.58
C ASN A 265 -20.72 25.99 15.95
N ILE A 266 -20.47 27.30 15.92
CA ILE A 266 -21.45 28.33 15.55
C ILE A 266 -21.20 28.83 14.12
N GLU A 267 -19.95 29.15 13.78
CA GLU A 267 -19.61 29.66 12.44
C GLU A 267 -19.00 28.59 11.53
N ASP A 268 -17.89 27.98 11.94
CA ASP A 268 -17.17 27.00 11.12
C ASP A 268 -16.34 26.02 11.97
N LYS A 269 -16.70 24.73 11.88
CA LYS A 269 -16.03 23.61 12.57
C LYS A 269 -14.57 23.41 12.18
N ARG A 270 -14.05 24.11 11.17
CA ARG A 270 -12.64 24.08 10.76
C ARG A 270 -11.74 24.96 11.64
N PHE A 271 -12.33 25.90 12.38
CA PHE A 271 -11.61 26.81 13.25
C PHE A 271 -11.70 26.42 14.72
N ILE A 272 -10.63 26.72 15.43
CA ILE A 272 -10.50 26.53 16.87
C ILE A 272 -10.28 27.92 17.47
N ASN A 273 -11.10 28.24 18.47
CA ASN A 273 -10.98 29.45 19.26
C ASN A 273 -10.05 29.12 20.43
N ASN A 274 -8.84 29.69 20.42
CA ASN A 274 -7.84 29.37 21.40
C ASN A 274 -8.23 29.96 22.77
N ASP A 275 -8.04 29.18 23.83
CA ASP A 275 -8.16 29.68 25.19
C ASP A 275 -6.90 30.49 25.57
N ALA A 276 -6.92 31.16 26.72
CA ALA A 276 -5.79 32.00 27.16
C ALA A 276 -4.44 31.24 27.21
N ARG A 277 -4.46 29.92 27.42
CA ARG A 277 -3.24 29.09 27.46
C ARG A 277 -2.73 28.76 26.06
N LEU A 278 -3.61 28.39 25.14
CA LEU A 278 -3.28 28.15 23.74
C LEU A 278 -2.91 29.45 23.02
N GLU A 279 -3.55 30.56 23.37
CA GLU A 279 -3.21 31.88 22.87
C GLU A 279 -1.82 32.30 23.33
N SER A 280 -1.47 32.07 24.60
CA SER A 280 -0.10 32.31 25.10
C SER A 280 0.95 31.41 24.44
N LEU A 281 0.57 30.22 23.97
CA LEU A 281 1.49 29.28 23.34
C LEU A 281 1.71 29.60 21.85
N PHE A 282 0.61 29.73 21.10
CA PHE A 282 0.64 29.89 19.64
C PHE A 282 0.58 31.36 19.18
N ASN A 283 0.41 32.31 20.10
CA ASN A 283 0.27 33.74 19.83
C ASN A 283 -0.83 34.04 18.79
N CYS A 284 -1.89 33.22 18.78
CA CYS A 284 -3.03 33.41 17.89
C CYS A 284 -4.36 33.18 18.63
N PRO A 285 -5.34 34.08 18.48
CA PRO A 285 -6.64 33.94 19.14
C PRO A 285 -7.54 32.90 18.44
N ARG A 286 -7.35 32.72 17.13
CA ARG A 286 -8.09 31.75 16.31
C ARG A 286 -7.12 31.03 15.37
N MET A 287 -7.24 29.72 15.27
CA MET A 287 -6.41 28.91 14.37
C MET A 287 -7.23 27.91 13.57
N ALA A 288 -6.78 27.60 12.34
CA ALA A 288 -7.40 26.57 11.51
C ALA A 288 -6.78 25.20 11.77
N PHE A 289 -7.59 24.13 11.71
CA PHE A 289 -7.12 22.76 11.94
C PHE A 289 -5.87 22.35 11.11
N PRO A 290 -5.75 22.72 9.82
CA PRO A 290 -4.57 22.38 9.02
C PRO A 290 -3.27 23.08 9.46
N GLN A 291 -3.34 24.17 10.21
CA GLN A 291 -2.16 24.92 10.68
C GLN A 291 -1.54 24.31 11.94
N ILE A 292 -2.30 23.49 12.68
CA ILE A 292 -1.86 22.87 13.93
C ILE A 292 -0.52 22.12 13.78
N PRO A 293 -0.30 21.27 12.76
CA PRO A 293 0.95 20.52 12.65
C PRO A 293 2.19 21.38 12.39
N GLU A 294 2.00 22.59 11.83
CA GLU A 294 3.06 23.56 11.58
C GLU A 294 3.38 24.34 12.86
N LEU A 295 2.37 24.84 13.55
CA LEU A 295 2.51 25.51 14.85
C LEU A 295 3.16 24.60 15.89
N ILE A 296 2.71 23.34 16.00
CA ILE A 296 3.33 22.36 16.90
C ILE A 296 4.81 22.16 16.56
N ASN A 297 5.20 22.20 15.28
CA ASN A 297 6.58 21.95 14.86
C ASN A 297 7.57 22.93 15.47
N MET A 298 7.15 24.17 15.77
CA MET A 298 7.97 25.17 16.45
C MET A 298 8.22 24.84 17.93
N HIS A 299 7.35 24.02 18.54
CA HIS A 299 7.41 23.60 19.94
C HIS A 299 7.94 22.17 20.12
N LEU A 300 8.39 21.52 19.05
CA LEU A 300 9.02 20.20 19.09
C LEU A 300 10.54 20.34 19.00
N GLN A 301 11.24 19.83 20.01
CA GLN A 301 12.69 19.76 20.07
C GLN A 301 13.16 18.31 19.94
N PRO A 302 14.39 18.06 19.44
CA PRO A 302 14.98 16.73 19.50
C PRO A 302 15.08 16.27 20.97
N ILE A 303 15.02 14.97 21.19
CA ILE A 303 15.19 14.39 22.53
C ILE A 303 16.62 14.60 23.01
N ASP A 304 16.78 14.90 24.29
CA ASP A 304 18.09 15.07 24.89
C ASP A 304 18.89 13.74 24.81
N PRO A 305 20.16 13.77 24.36
CA PRO A 305 21.00 12.59 24.33
C PRO A 305 21.21 12.01 25.73
N ILE A 306 21.38 10.69 25.81
CA ILE A 306 21.90 10.06 27.03
C ILE A 306 23.37 10.44 27.15
N THR A 307 23.72 11.15 28.22
CA THR A 307 25.10 11.59 28.49
C THR A 307 25.77 10.65 29.48
N ILE A 308 26.94 10.12 29.12
CA ILE A 308 27.77 9.29 29.98
C ILE A 308 29.13 9.95 30.16
N ASP A 309 29.45 10.30 31.40
CA ASP A 309 30.76 10.83 31.77
C ASP A 309 31.74 9.67 31.99
N TYR A 310 32.87 9.69 31.28
CA TYR A 310 33.92 8.70 31.41
C TYR A 310 35.30 9.37 31.50
N THR A 311 36.26 8.72 32.14
CA THR A 311 37.65 9.19 32.17
C THR A 311 38.55 8.12 31.59
N ILE A 312 39.18 8.43 30.47
CA ILE A 312 40.16 7.58 29.82
C ILE A 312 41.42 7.60 30.69
N ARG A 313 41.75 6.44 31.26
CA ARG A 313 42.93 6.28 32.11
C ARG A 313 44.06 5.62 31.33
N VAL A 314 45.19 6.30 31.22
CA VAL A 314 46.42 5.77 30.59
C VAL A 314 47.36 5.12 31.60
N ASP A 315 47.12 5.28 32.90
CA ASP A 315 47.92 4.66 33.97
C ASP A 315 47.91 3.12 33.94
N LYS A 316 46.91 2.52 33.28
CA LYS A 316 46.72 1.08 33.14
C LYS A 316 46.59 0.71 31.67
N GLU A 317 47.18 -0.42 31.28
CA GLU A 317 47.07 -0.97 29.92
C GLU A 317 45.61 -1.21 29.51
N PHE A 318 44.77 -1.65 30.44
CA PHE A 318 43.34 -1.81 30.23
C PHE A 318 42.55 -1.27 31.43
N HIS A 319 41.55 -0.44 31.14
CA HIS A 319 40.60 0.06 32.12
C HIS A 319 39.18 -0.08 31.59
N GLN A 320 38.31 -0.69 32.38
CA GLN A 320 36.88 -0.82 32.07
C GLN A 320 36.07 -0.04 33.10
N SER A 321 35.01 0.62 32.64
CA SER A 321 34.06 1.28 33.52
C SER A 321 33.53 0.31 34.58
N ARG A 322 33.46 0.78 35.83
CA ARG A 322 32.87 0.03 36.95
C ARG A 322 31.37 -0.19 36.75
N TYR A 323 30.70 0.73 36.07
CA TYR A 323 29.27 0.67 35.82
C TYR A 323 29.00 0.23 34.39
N ALA A 324 28.03 -0.66 34.23
CA ALA A 324 27.39 -0.94 32.95
C ALA A 324 26.09 -0.14 32.87
N TYR A 325 25.83 0.48 31.73
CA TYR A 325 24.70 1.38 31.55
C TYR A 325 23.55 0.64 30.88
N ASP A 326 22.42 0.52 31.58
CA ASP A 326 21.23 -0.15 31.07
C ASP A 326 20.28 0.89 30.43
N ILE A 327 20.04 0.74 29.14
CA ILE A 327 19.20 1.65 28.34
C ILE A 327 17.97 0.90 27.86
N GLU A 328 16.77 1.44 28.11
CA GLU A 328 15.54 0.88 27.55
C GLU A 328 15.44 1.19 26.05
N VAL A 329 15.39 0.15 25.23
CA VAL A 329 15.21 0.24 23.78
C VAL A 329 13.95 -0.49 23.34
N GLU A 330 13.29 0.02 22.30
CA GLU A 330 12.11 -0.60 21.72
C GLU A 330 12.50 -1.51 20.55
N VAL A 331 12.12 -2.79 20.63
CA VAL A 331 12.38 -3.82 19.61
C VAL A 331 11.06 -4.31 19.03
N ASP A 332 11.04 -4.69 17.75
CA ASP A 332 9.84 -5.29 17.15
C ASP A 332 9.47 -6.61 17.84
N ASP A 333 8.18 -6.83 18.07
CA ASP A 333 7.68 -8.06 18.67
C ASP A 333 7.94 -9.27 17.74
N PRO A 334 8.65 -10.33 18.20
CA PRO A 334 8.82 -11.55 17.41
C PRO A 334 7.51 -12.23 16.99
N ASN A 335 6.41 -12.01 17.72
CA ASN A 335 5.09 -12.52 17.35
C ASN A 335 4.55 -11.90 16.06
N LYS A 336 5.04 -10.72 15.66
CA LYS A 336 4.67 -10.08 14.39
C LYS A 336 4.99 -10.99 13.20
N LEU A 337 6.16 -11.65 13.21
CA LEU A 337 6.57 -12.57 12.15
C LEU A 337 5.67 -13.82 12.09
N ARG A 338 5.23 -14.33 13.24
CA ARG A 338 4.26 -15.43 13.31
C ARG A 338 2.89 -15.01 12.78
N LEU A 339 2.45 -13.79 13.09
CA LEU A 339 1.18 -13.27 12.60
C LEU A 339 1.21 -13.06 11.07
N LEU A 340 2.34 -12.56 10.55
CA LEU A 340 2.61 -12.43 9.11
C LEU A 340 2.59 -13.77 8.39
N SER A 341 3.16 -14.83 8.98
CA SER A 341 3.15 -16.16 8.34
C SER A 341 1.74 -16.76 8.29
N VAL A 342 0.94 -16.60 9.35
CA VAL A 342 -0.47 -17.01 9.38
C VAL A 342 -1.29 -16.22 8.35
N PHE A 343 -1.07 -14.91 8.24
CA PHE A 343 -1.77 -14.05 7.28
C PHE A 343 -1.44 -14.39 5.81
N ASN A 344 -0.19 -14.74 5.52
CA ASN A 344 0.26 -15.05 4.16
C ASN A 344 -0.12 -16.47 3.70
N ASN A 345 -0.58 -17.34 4.61
CA ASN A 345 -0.95 -18.71 4.26
C ASN A 345 -2.24 -18.74 3.43
N ASN A 346 -2.09 -18.75 2.10
CA ASN A 346 -3.18 -18.85 1.14
C ASN A 346 -3.21 -20.21 0.40
N ALA A 347 -2.45 -21.21 0.86
CA ALA A 347 -2.30 -22.49 0.17
C ALA A 347 -3.65 -23.18 -0.07
N SER A 348 -4.55 -23.15 0.92
CA SER A 348 -5.86 -23.80 0.86
C SER A 348 -6.88 -23.11 -0.05
N GLN A 349 -6.63 -21.87 -0.50
CA GLN A 349 -7.58 -21.13 -1.35
C GLN A 349 -7.77 -21.77 -2.73
N ARG A 350 -6.73 -22.43 -3.26
CA ARG A 350 -6.84 -23.14 -4.55
C ARG A 350 -7.72 -24.38 -4.46
N GLU A 351 -7.62 -25.12 -3.36
CA GLU A 351 -8.44 -26.31 -3.12
C GLU A 351 -9.91 -25.93 -2.95
N VAL A 352 -10.20 -24.85 -2.19
CA VAL A 352 -11.55 -24.29 -2.06
C VAL A 352 -12.12 -23.89 -3.42
N GLN A 353 -11.34 -23.19 -4.26
CA GLN A 353 -11.79 -22.81 -5.60
C GLN A 353 -12.12 -24.02 -6.49
N ASN A 354 -11.36 -25.11 -6.38
CA ASN A 354 -11.64 -26.33 -7.13
C ASN A 354 -12.91 -27.04 -6.63
N LEU A 355 -13.19 -27.02 -5.32
CA LEU A 355 -14.43 -27.56 -4.76
C LEU A 355 -15.63 -26.73 -5.17
N ASP A 356 -15.50 -25.40 -5.17
CA ASP A 356 -16.53 -24.47 -5.64
C ASP A 356 -16.93 -24.72 -7.10
N ASP A 357 -15.94 -24.96 -7.96
CA ASP A 357 -16.21 -25.28 -9.36
C ASP A 357 -16.95 -26.60 -9.53
N LYS A 358 -16.68 -27.60 -8.68
CA LYS A 358 -17.44 -28.87 -8.65
C LYS A 358 -18.87 -28.65 -8.15
N ILE A 359 -19.07 -27.83 -7.12
CA ILE A 359 -20.41 -27.49 -6.61
C ILE A 359 -21.25 -26.87 -7.72
N VAL A 360 -20.70 -25.92 -8.48
CA VAL A 360 -21.40 -25.28 -9.61
C VAL A 360 -21.79 -26.31 -10.68
N GLN A 361 -20.89 -27.23 -11.04
CA GLN A 361 -21.20 -28.30 -12.00
C GLN A 361 -22.33 -29.21 -11.50
N CYS A 362 -22.33 -29.57 -10.22
CA CYS A 362 -23.40 -30.36 -9.61
C CYS A 362 -24.74 -29.60 -9.63
N VAL A 363 -24.76 -28.32 -9.27
CA VAL A 363 -25.98 -27.49 -9.29
C VAL A 363 -26.56 -27.37 -10.71
N GLN A 364 -25.71 -27.19 -11.72
CA GLN A 364 -26.14 -27.17 -13.13
C GLN A 364 -26.75 -28.52 -13.55
N SER A 365 -26.13 -29.64 -13.17
CA SER A 365 -26.66 -30.98 -13.44
C SER A 365 -28.02 -31.21 -12.78
N ILE A 366 -28.20 -30.75 -11.54
CA ILE A 366 -29.48 -30.79 -10.81
C ILE A 366 -30.54 -29.97 -11.55
N ASN A 367 -30.21 -28.76 -11.99
CA ASN A 367 -31.16 -27.89 -12.70
C ASN A 367 -31.59 -28.47 -14.06
N ASN A 368 -30.63 -29.05 -14.81
CA ASN A 368 -30.93 -29.77 -16.05
C ASN A 368 -31.84 -30.96 -15.80
N SER A 369 -31.58 -31.74 -14.75
CA SER A 369 -32.39 -32.92 -14.39
C SER A 369 -33.80 -32.51 -13.96
N LYS A 370 -33.92 -31.44 -13.18
CA LYS A 370 -35.21 -30.85 -12.78
C LYS A 370 -36.01 -30.40 -14.01
N THR A 371 -35.38 -29.68 -14.93
CA THR A 371 -36.03 -29.18 -16.15
C THR A 371 -36.57 -30.33 -17.01
N LYS A 372 -35.75 -31.37 -17.20
CA LYS A 372 -36.18 -32.61 -17.90
C LYS A 372 -37.36 -33.28 -17.21
N ARG A 373 -37.31 -33.41 -15.88
CA ARG A 373 -38.40 -33.99 -15.09
C ARG A 373 -39.68 -33.17 -15.22
N ASP A 374 -39.61 -31.86 -15.05
CA ASP A 374 -40.78 -30.97 -15.12
C ASP A 374 -41.38 -30.96 -16.53
N PHE A 375 -40.55 -31.01 -17.57
CA PHE A 375 -40.98 -31.19 -18.96
C PHE A 375 -41.79 -32.49 -19.14
N LEU A 376 -41.23 -33.63 -18.70
CA LEU A 376 -41.88 -34.93 -18.80
C LEU A 376 -43.16 -35.02 -17.96
N LEU A 377 -43.19 -34.40 -16.77
CA LEU A 377 -44.37 -34.35 -15.92
C LEU A 377 -45.49 -33.49 -16.52
N ASN A 378 -45.16 -32.35 -17.11
CA ASN A 378 -46.15 -31.51 -17.77
C ASN A 378 -46.76 -32.21 -19.00
N PHE A 379 -45.94 -32.94 -19.75
CA PHE A 379 -46.41 -33.80 -20.84
C PHE A 379 -47.34 -34.92 -20.32
N ALA A 380 -46.95 -35.61 -19.25
CA ALA A 380 -47.74 -36.71 -18.69
C ALA A 380 -49.09 -36.26 -18.08
N LYS A 381 -49.17 -35.05 -17.52
CA LYS A 381 -50.41 -34.50 -16.94
C LYS A 381 -51.42 -34.05 -17.99
N SER A 382 -50.97 -33.35 -19.03
CA SER A 382 -51.85 -32.74 -20.04
C SER A 382 -51.17 -32.74 -21.43
N PRO A 383 -51.14 -33.89 -22.13
CA PRO A 383 -50.31 -34.03 -23.33
C PRO A 383 -50.75 -33.13 -24.48
N VAL A 384 -52.05 -32.96 -24.69
CA VAL A 384 -52.61 -32.16 -25.80
C VAL A 384 -52.30 -30.67 -25.62
N GLU A 385 -52.59 -30.11 -24.44
CA GLU A 385 -52.28 -28.71 -24.15
C GLU A 385 -50.77 -28.44 -24.15
N PHE A 386 -50.00 -29.40 -23.64
CA PHE A 386 -48.54 -29.29 -23.60
C PHE A 386 -47.95 -29.24 -25.01
N ILE A 387 -48.33 -30.16 -25.91
CA ILE A 387 -47.84 -30.16 -27.29
C ILE A 387 -48.20 -28.85 -27.99
N ASN A 388 -49.43 -28.36 -27.84
CA ASN A 388 -49.84 -27.10 -28.45
C ASN A 388 -49.02 -25.90 -27.93
N LYS A 389 -48.79 -25.82 -26.61
CA LYS A 389 -47.92 -24.80 -26.01
C LYS A 389 -46.47 -24.94 -26.45
N TRP A 390 -45.98 -26.18 -26.57
CA TRP A 390 -44.61 -26.48 -26.95
C TRP A 390 -44.34 -26.09 -28.41
N VAL A 391 -45.22 -26.46 -29.33
CA VAL A 391 -45.13 -26.07 -30.75
C VAL A 391 -45.18 -24.55 -30.89
N ALA A 392 -46.08 -23.88 -30.17
CA ALA A 392 -46.14 -22.42 -30.16
C ALA A 392 -44.86 -21.77 -29.58
N SER A 393 -44.27 -22.34 -28.54
CA SER A 393 -43.00 -21.86 -27.97
C SER A 393 -41.86 -22.02 -28.95
N GLN A 394 -41.71 -23.20 -29.54
CA GLN A 394 -40.65 -23.50 -30.51
C GLN A 394 -40.77 -22.65 -31.78
N SER A 395 -41.99 -22.36 -32.25
CA SER A 395 -42.20 -21.44 -33.38
C SER A 395 -41.68 -20.04 -33.06
N ARG A 396 -42.03 -19.50 -31.88
CA ARG A 396 -41.53 -18.19 -31.44
C ARG A 396 -40.02 -18.17 -31.25
N ASP A 397 -39.46 -19.22 -30.65
CA ASP A 397 -38.01 -19.32 -30.45
C ASP A 397 -37.27 -19.37 -31.79
N LEU A 398 -37.82 -20.06 -32.79
CA LEU A 398 -37.28 -20.10 -34.14
C LEU A 398 -37.35 -18.73 -34.84
N GLU A 399 -38.47 -18.02 -34.73
CA GLU A 399 -38.63 -16.64 -35.23
C GLU A 399 -37.56 -15.70 -34.62
N VAL A 400 -37.32 -15.81 -33.31
CA VAL A 400 -36.29 -15.03 -32.62
C VAL A 400 -34.88 -15.36 -33.13
N ILE A 401 -34.58 -16.65 -33.35
CA ILE A 401 -33.26 -17.08 -33.85
C ILE A 401 -33.01 -16.62 -35.28
N LEU A 402 -34.03 -16.69 -36.14
CA LEU A 402 -33.94 -16.29 -37.54
C LEU A 402 -33.94 -14.75 -37.71
N GLY A 403 -34.32 -14.01 -36.67
CA GLY A 403 -34.48 -12.55 -36.74
C GLY A 403 -35.62 -12.13 -37.67
N GLU A 404 -36.40 -13.08 -38.14
CA GLU A 404 -37.56 -12.88 -38.97
C GLU A 404 -38.78 -12.78 -38.05
N SER A 405 -39.22 -11.56 -37.79
CA SER A 405 -40.55 -11.31 -37.25
C SER A 405 -41.58 -11.55 -38.35
N HIS A 406 -41.69 -12.80 -38.80
CA HIS A 406 -42.85 -13.26 -39.54
C HIS A 406 -43.99 -13.30 -38.54
N VAL A 407 -44.63 -12.14 -38.33
CA VAL A 407 -45.92 -12.04 -37.62
C VAL A 407 -46.82 -13.08 -38.25
N ASN A 408 -47.01 -14.18 -37.53
CA ASN A 408 -47.84 -15.34 -37.82
C ASN A 408 -48.60 -15.18 -39.15
N LEU A 409 -47.99 -15.55 -40.29
CA LEU A 409 -48.55 -15.29 -41.64
C LEU A 409 -49.99 -15.79 -41.77
N GLU A 410 -50.34 -16.78 -40.97
CA GLU A 410 -51.67 -17.37 -40.90
C GLU A 410 -52.70 -16.47 -40.22
N GLU A 411 -52.32 -15.64 -39.26
CA GLU A 411 -53.19 -14.59 -38.70
C GLU A 411 -53.40 -13.45 -39.70
N GLN A 412 -52.37 -13.04 -40.43
CA GLN A 412 -52.48 -12.01 -41.49
C GLN A 412 -53.41 -12.42 -42.63
N ARG A 413 -53.63 -13.73 -42.83
CA ARG A 413 -54.58 -14.25 -43.83
C ARG A 413 -56.03 -14.17 -43.36
N ARG A 414 -56.29 -13.99 -42.07
CA ARG A 414 -57.65 -13.93 -41.51
C ARG A 414 -58.16 -12.49 -41.52
N SER A 415 -59.42 -12.32 -41.89
CA SER A 415 -60.06 -10.99 -41.92
C SER A 415 -60.14 -10.33 -40.54
N GLU A 416 -60.22 -11.11 -39.47
CA GLU A 416 -60.22 -10.64 -38.07
C GLU A 416 -58.95 -9.86 -37.69
N PHE A 417 -57.81 -10.16 -38.31
CA PHE A 417 -56.57 -9.43 -38.05
C PHE A 417 -56.68 -7.95 -38.44
N TYR A 418 -57.44 -7.64 -39.50
CA TYR A 418 -57.64 -6.28 -40.00
C TYR A 418 -58.80 -5.53 -39.34
N LYS A 419 -59.44 -6.10 -38.31
CA LYS A 419 -60.49 -5.42 -37.52
C LYS A 419 -59.94 -4.75 -36.26
N GLN A 420 -58.62 -4.81 -36.04
CA GLN A 420 -57.98 -4.27 -34.85
C GLN A 420 -57.84 -2.74 -34.91
N SER A 421 -57.81 -2.07 -33.75
CA SER A 421 -57.84 -0.59 -33.67
C SER A 421 -56.65 0.09 -34.34
N TRP A 422 -55.50 -0.57 -34.41
CA TRP A 422 -54.30 -0.04 -35.09
C TRP A 422 -54.45 0.04 -36.61
N VAL A 423 -55.42 -0.66 -37.21
CA VAL A 423 -55.56 -0.74 -38.66
C VAL A 423 -55.95 0.60 -39.26
N ASN A 424 -56.82 1.36 -38.61
CA ASN A 424 -57.23 2.69 -39.08
C ASN A 424 -56.04 3.67 -39.12
N GLU A 425 -55.21 3.64 -38.08
CA GLU A 425 -54.00 4.45 -37.98
C GLU A 425 -52.93 4.00 -38.99
N ALA A 426 -52.75 2.68 -39.16
CA ALA A 426 -51.85 2.13 -40.15
C ALA A 426 -52.27 2.45 -41.60
N VAL A 427 -53.57 2.39 -41.91
CA VAL A 427 -54.10 2.79 -43.23
C VAL A 427 -53.89 4.28 -43.46
N PHE A 428 -54.08 5.12 -42.44
CA PHE A 428 -53.81 6.55 -42.53
C PHE A 428 -52.33 6.84 -42.84
N HIS A 429 -51.40 6.22 -42.10
CA HIS A 429 -49.96 6.35 -42.34
C HIS A 429 -49.54 5.79 -43.71
N TYR A 430 -50.12 4.66 -44.12
CA TYR A 430 -49.86 4.09 -45.44
C TYR A 430 -50.37 5.00 -46.56
N ALA A 431 -51.59 5.53 -46.45
CA ALA A 431 -52.18 6.43 -47.43
C ALA A 431 -51.38 7.72 -47.56
N THR A 432 -50.97 8.34 -46.43
CA THR A 432 -50.10 9.52 -46.46
C THR A 432 -48.74 9.23 -47.08
N ALA A 433 -48.10 8.11 -46.74
CA ALA A 433 -46.84 7.70 -47.35
C ALA A 433 -46.98 7.45 -48.87
N GLN A 434 -48.10 6.86 -49.32
CA GLN A 434 -48.39 6.66 -50.74
C GLN A 434 -48.64 7.98 -51.46
N THR A 435 -49.40 8.91 -50.86
CA THR A 435 -49.60 10.25 -51.43
C THR A 435 -48.28 11.00 -51.55
N GLN A 436 -47.41 10.92 -50.54
CA GLN A 436 -46.07 11.50 -50.57
C GLN A 436 -45.19 10.87 -51.67
N ARG A 437 -45.20 9.54 -51.83
CA ARG A 437 -44.49 8.87 -52.93
C ARG A 437 -44.98 9.33 -54.29
N LYS A 438 -46.29 9.37 -54.50
CA LYS A 438 -46.91 9.80 -55.76
C LYS A 438 -46.63 11.28 -56.04
N MET A 439 -46.62 12.13 -55.00
CA MET A 439 -46.20 13.53 -55.12
C MET A 439 -44.71 13.63 -55.50
N HIS A 440 -43.84 12.81 -54.91
CA HIS A 440 -42.43 12.75 -55.27
C HIS A 440 -42.19 12.28 -56.71
N GLU A 441 -42.95 11.29 -57.18
CA GLU A 441 -42.92 10.83 -58.58
C GLU A 441 -43.41 11.92 -59.55
N LEU A 442 -44.47 12.66 -59.19
CA LEU A 442 -44.99 13.77 -60.00
C LEU A 442 -44.04 14.96 -60.04
N LEU A 443 -43.41 15.30 -58.91
CA LEU A 443 -42.37 16.34 -58.87
C LEU A 443 -41.12 15.90 -59.64
N GLY A 444 -40.72 14.63 -59.53
CA GLY A 444 -39.60 14.04 -60.27
C GLY A 444 -39.82 13.98 -61.79
N SER A 445 -41.05 13.66 -62.22
CA SER A 445 -41.43 13.68 -63.64
C SER A 445 -41.59 15.10 -64.18
N SER A 446 -42.06 16.05 -63.38
CA SER A 446 -42.11 17.48 -63.75
C SER A 446 -40.71 18.11 -63.87
N SER A 447 -39.73 17.68 -63.05
CA SER A 447 -38.33 18.08 -63.23
C SER A 447 -37.68 17.50 -64.50
N ASN A 448 -38.09 16.31 -64.96
CA ASN A 448 -37.63 15.75 -66.23
C ASN A 448 -38.23 16.49 -67.44
N ILE A 449 -39.50 16.90 -67.38
CA ILE A 449 -40.17 17.67 -68.44
C ILE A 449 -39.55 19.08 -68.59
N ARG A 450 -39.13 19.71 -67.49
CA ARG A 450 -38.41 21.01 -67.55
C ARG A 450 -37.00 20.92 -68.15
N ASN A 451 -36.34 19.77 -68.09
CA ASN A 451 -35.03 19.58 -68.72
C ASN A 451 -35.15 19.30 -70.22
N ASP A 452 -36.22 18.67 -70.69
CA ASP A 452 -36.48 18.48 -72.14
C ASP A 452 -36.92 19.77 -72.85
N GLN A 453 -37.55 20.72 -72.14
CA GLN A 453 -37.85 22.05 -72.71
C GLN A 453 -36.66 23.03 -72.72
N ARG A 454 -35.49 22.63 -72.19
CA ARG A 454 -34.25 23.43 -72.20
C ARG A 454 -33.16 22.87 -73.13
N ARG A 455 -33.48 21.90 -73.99
CA ARG A 455 -32.58 21.40 -75.04
C ARG A 455 -32.98 21.89 -76.42
#